data_AF-A0A2E6H0E5-F1
#
_entry.id   AF-A0A2E6H0E5-F1
#
_cell.length_a   1.000
_cell.length_b   1.000
_cell.length_c   1.000
_cell.angle_alpha   90.00
_cell.angle_beta   90.00
_cell.angle_gamma   90.00
#
_symmetry.space_group_name_H-M   'P 1'
#
loop_
_entity.id
_entity.type
_entity.pdbx_description
1 polymer ?
#
loop_
_entity_poly.entity_id
_entity_poly.type
_entity_poly.pdbx_seq_one_letter_code
_entity_poly.pdbx_strand_id
1 'polypeptide(L)'
;MKKAILVGFLLALTFNVHAKQRIKHCGSSAKSEVREALNFVKNNLETIMSDTSGMTSKEKKKLRKKAKNVNIKCMDHKPVCKNHSDRGGVSRHMFNSAVVICYNRIRSVMGNNAFCALADTIIHEFGHTANVKKARNHNDGPNNDKVYRLGDAAEDLCNSMGLDGSIPRNSND
;
A
#
# COMPACT_ATOMS: atom_id res chain seq x y z
N MET A 1 30.52 -56.78 -18.24
CA MET A 1 31.04 -55.63 -17.48
C MET A 1 30.05 -54.47 -17.60
N LYS A 2 29.94 -53.69 -16.51
CA LYS A 2 28.80 -52.84 -16.09
C LYS A 2 28.44 -51.73 -17.10
N LYS A 3 27.16 -51.61 -17.48
CA LYS A 3 26.57 -50.41 -18.10
C LYS A 3 26.06 -49.49 -16.99
N ALA A 4 26.69 -48.34 -16.81
CA ALA A 4 26.22 -47.31 -15.89
C ALA A 4 25.16 -46.45 -16.60
N ILE A 5 23.93 -46.46 -16.09
CA ILE A 5 22.87 -45.54 -16.51
C ILE A 5 23.00 -44.31 -15.62
N LEU A 6 23.50 -43.22 -16.21
CA LEU A 6 23.55 -41.91 -15.57
C LEU A 6 22.15 -41.29 -15.65
N VAL A 7 21.36 -41.39 -14.58
CA VAL A 7 20.10 -40.66 -14.44
C VAL A 7 20.44 -39.23 -14.02
N GLY A 8 20.59 -38.34 -15.01
CA GLY A 8 20.71 -36.91 -14.78
C GLY A 8 19.38 -36.33 -14.32
N PHE A 9 19.24 -36.13 -13.02
CA PHE A 9 18.15 -35.34 -12.44
C PHE A 9 18.36 -33.87 -12.83
N LEU A 10 17.68 -33.41 -13.88
CA LEU A 10 17.57 -31.98 -14.17
C LEU A 10 16.77 -31.33 -13.04
N LEU A 11 17.47 -30.68 -12.11
CA LEU A 11 16.89 -29.70 -11.21
C LEU A 11 16.36 -28.55 -12.07
N ALA A 12 15.06 -28.56 -12.37
CA ALA A 12 14.35 -27.39 -12.85
C ALA A 12 14.30 -26.36 -11.70
N LEU A 13 15.33 -25.50 -11.64
CA LEU A 13 15.31 -24.27 -10.86
C LEU A 13 14.22 -23.36 -11.44
N THR A 14 13.00 -23.51 -10.92
CA THR A 14 11.93 -22.53 -11.15
C THR A 14 12.31 -21.26 -10.40
N PHE A 15 13.05 -20.37 -11.07
CA PHE A 15 13.17 -18.99 -10.63
C PHE A 15 11.76 -18.41 -10.63
N ASN A 16 11.14 -18.36 -9.45
CA ASN A 16 9.97 -17.56 -9.21
C ASN A 16 10.39 -16.10 -9.44
N VAL A 17 10.26 -15.64 -10.68
CA VAL A 17 10.34 -14.23 -11.06
C VAL A 17 9.14 -13.58 -10.38
N HIS A 18 9.29 -13.28 -9.10
CA HIS A 18 8.37 -12.42 -8.37
C HIS A 18 8.34 -11.12 -9.16
N ALA A 19 7.22 -10.84 -9.82
CA ALA A 19 7.03 -9.60 -10.55
C ALA A 19 7.41 -8.44 -9.61
N LYS A 20 8.55 -7.81 -9.89
CA LYS A 20 9.16 -6.81 -8.99
C LYS A 20 8.13 -5.73 -8.71
N GLN A 21 7.73 -5.60 -7.44
CA GLN A 21 6.82 -4.56 -6.95
C GLN A 21 7.27 -3.20 -7.50
N ARG A 22 6.40 -2.56 -8.30
CA ARG A 22 6.78 -1.36 -9.07
C ARG A 22 6.39 -0.11 -8.28
N ILE A 23 7.29 0.36 -7.42
CA ILE A 23 7.26 1.72 -6.87
C ILE A 23 7.98 2.64 -7.87
N LYS A 24 7.26 3.55 -8.50
CA LYS A 24 7.76 4.43 -9.57
C LYS A 24 7.64 5.91 -9.22
N HIS A 25 8.49 6.73 -9.83
CA HIS A 25 8.46 8.20 -9.74
C HIS A 25 8.62 8.78 -8.32
N CYS A 26 9.14 7.99 -7.40
CA CYS A 26 9.53 8.44 -6.06
C CYS A 26 11.03 8.76 -6.06
N GLY A 27 11.43 9.83 -5.37
CA GLY A 27 12.83 10.05 -4.98
C GLY A 27 13.35 8.88 -4.13
N SER A 28 14.66 8.76 -3.96
CA SER A 28 15.29 7.64 -3.24
C SER A 28 14.74 7.47 -1.83
N SER A 29 14.66 8.55 -1.04
CA SER A 29 14.14 8.54 0.33
C SER A 29 12.66 8.17 0.38
N ALA A 30 11.82 8.86 -0.40
CA ALA A 30 10.38 8.56 -0.52
C ALA A 30 10.12 7.10 -0.93
N LYS A 31 10.96 6.54 -1.80
CA LYS A 31 10.85 5.15 -2.24
C LYS A 31 11.10 4.14 -1.12
N SER A 32 11.97 4.45 -0.15
CA SER A 32 12.20 3.56 0.99
C SER A 32 11.00 3.57 1.92
N GLU A 33 10.58 4.75 2.37
CA GLU A 33 9.47 4.91 3.32
C GLU A 33 8.15 4.34 2.74
N VAL A 34 7.85 4.63 1.47
CA VAL A 34 6.68 4.05 0.78
C VAL A 34 6.79 2.52 0.65
N ARG A 35 8.00 1.97 0.49
CA ARG A 35 8.20 0.52 0.44
C ARG A 35 7.96 -0.11 1.81
N GLU A 36 8.47 0.51 2.87
CA GLU A 36 8.32 0.05 4.23
C GLU A 36 6.85 0.10 4.67
N ALA A 37 6.15 1.22 4.41
CA ALA A 37 4.73 1.35 4.68
C ALA A 37 3.91 0.32 3.87
N LEU A 38 4.24 0.10 2.60
CA LEU A 38 3.60 -0.96 1.80
C LEU A 38 3.87 -2.36 2.37
N ASN A 39 5.09 -2.65 2.81
CA ASN A 39 5.41 -3.93 3.43
C ASN A 39 4.66 -4.12 4.75
N PHE A 40 4.55 -3.07 5.57
CA PHE A 40 3.73 -3.07 6.77
C PHE A 40 2.28 -3.43 6.45
N VAL A 41 1.65 -2.73 5.50
CA VAL A 41 0.27 -3.00 5.07
C VAL A 41 0.11 -4.44 4.58
N LYS A 42 1.08 -4.96 3.81
CA LYS A 42 1.02 -6.34 3.29
C LYS A 42 1.17 -7.39 4.39
N ASN A 43 2.08 -7.17 5.34
CA ASN A 43 2.36 -8.11 6.41
C ASN A 43 1.23 -8.15 7.44
N ASN A 44 0.54 -7.02 7.65
CA ASN A 44 -0.54 -6.88 8.61
C ASN A 44 -1.94 -6.88 7.97
N LEU A 45 -2.05 -7.24 6.69
CA LEU A 45 -3.30 -7.13 5.93
C LEU A 45 -4.46 -7.89 6.58
N GLU A 46 -4.20 -9.07 7.15
CA GLU A 46 -5.23 -9.87 7.82
C GLU A 46 -5.76 -9.18 9.08
N THR A 47 -4.88 -8.62 9.91
CA THR A 47 -5.23 -7.85 11.10
C THR A 47 -6.07 -6.63 10.72
N ILE A 48 -5.60 -5.83 9.75
CA ILE A 48 -6.31 -4.64 9.27
C ILE A 48 -7.72 -4.99 8.76
N MET A 49 -7.87 -6.07 8.00
CA MET A 49 -9.17 -6.55 7.51
C MET A 49 -10.05 -7.16 8.61
N SER A 50 -9.47 -7.61 9.72
CA SER A 50 -10.19 -8.12 10.88
C SER A 50 -10.79 -6.97 11.67
N ASP A 51 -10.00 -5.91 11.87
CA ASP A 51 -10.37 -4.72 12.63
C ASP A 51 -11.35 -3.83 11.85
N THR A 52 -11.40 -3.98 10.52
CA THR A 52 -12.41 -3.34 9.68
C THR A 52 -13.74 -4.11 9.68
N SER A 53 -14.70 -3.65 10.48
CA SER A 53 -16.02 -4.29 10.60
C SER A 53 -16.88 -4.25 9.33
N GLY A 54 -17.64 -5.32 9.09
CA GLY A 54 -18.63 -5.40 8.00
C GLY A 54 -18.03 -5.71 6.62
N MET A 55 -16.76 -6.10 6.53
CA MET A 55 -16.16 -6.57 5.28
C MET A 55 -16.67 -7.96 4.87
N THR A 56 -17.12 -8.11 3.63
CA THR A 56 -17.52 -9.39 3.06
C THR A 56 -16.31 -10.24 2.68
N SER A 57 -16.47 -11.56 2.63
CA SER A 57 -15.42 -12.48 2.16
C SER A 57 -14.94 -12.17 0.73
N LYS A 58 -15.84 -11.64 -0.12
CA LYS A 58 -15.51 -11.19 -1.48
C LYS A 58 -14.59 -9.97 -1.46
N GLU A 59 -14.87 -8.98 -0.62
CA GLU A 59 -14.02 -7.79 -0.45
C GLU A 59 -12.64 -8.18 0.09
N LYS A 60 -12.58 -9.00 1.15
CA LYS A 60 -11.32 -9.50 1.72
C LYS A 60 -10.48 -10.26 0.67
N LYS A 61 -11.10 -11.13 -0.13
CA LYS A 61 -10.42 -11.86 -1.22
C LYS A 61 -9.86 -10.91 -2.30
N LYS A 62 -10.60 -9.86 -2.67
CA LYS A 62 -10.14 -8.87 -3.67
C LYS A 62 -8.96 -8.06 -3.14
N LEU A 63 -8.99 -7.63 -1.87
CA LEU A 63 -7.88 -6.94 -1.23
C LEU A 63 -6.61 -7.78 -1.20
N ARG A 64 -6.69 -9.05 -0.76
CA ARG A 64 -5.55 -10.00 -0.81
C ARG A 64 -4.97 -10.13 -2.21
N LYS A 65 -5.82 -10.26 -3.23
CA LYS A 65 -5.37 -10.32 -4.64
C LYS A 65 -4.68 -9.01 -5.06
N LYS A 66 -5.20 -7.88 -4.61
CA LYS A 66 -4.69 -6.55 -4.94
C LYS A 66 -3.33 -6.29 -4.30
N ALA A 67 -3.17 -6.62 -3.02
CA ALA A 67 -1.92 -6.44 -2.27
C ALA A 67 -0.73 -7.20 -2.89
N LYS A 68 -0.98 -8.32 -3.57
CA LYS A 68 0.05 -9.09 -4.30
C LYS A 68 0.57 -8.38 -5.56
N ASN A 69 -0.27 -7.54 -6.20
CA ASN A 69 -0.03 -7.02 -7.55
C ASN A 69 -0.18 -5.50 -7.65
N VAL A 70 -0.08 -4.77 -6.54
CA VAL A 70 -0.26 -3.32 -6.57
C VAL A 70 0.94 -2.62 -7.21
N ASN A 71 0.66 -1.55 -7.94
CA ASN A 71 1.67 -0.63 -8.45
C ASN A 71 1.53 0.68 -7.67
N ILE A 72 2.60 1.14 -7.04
CA ILE A 72 2.60 2.44 -6.34
C ILE A 72 3.36 3.47 -7.19
N LYS A 73 2.85 4.69 -7.25
CA LYS A 73 3.50 5.80 -7.94
C LYS A 73 3.49 7.05 -7.06
N CYS A 74 4.65 7.65 -6.79
CA CYS A 74 4.68 9.00 -6.22
C CYS A 74 4.43 10.02 -7.34
N MET A 75 3.50 10.95 -7.15
CA MET A 75 3.14 11.93 -8.18
C MET A 75 3.01 13.36 -7.63
N ASP A 76 3.86 13.73 -6.67
CA ASP A 76 3.86 15.04 -6.03
C ASP A 76 3.86 16.23 -7.01
N HIS A 77 4.50 16.05 -8.17
CA HIS A 77 4.59 17.08 -9.20
C HIS A 77 3.32 17.21 -10.08
N LYS A 78 2.35 16.29 -9.98
CA LYS A 78 1.17 16.26 -10.84
C LYS A 78 0.00 17.04 -10.24
N PRO A 79 -0.93 17.56 -11.07
CA PRO A 79 -2.11 18.31 -10.59
C PRO A 79 -2.95 17.56 -9.56
N VAL A 80 -3.00 16.23 -9.65
CA VAL A 80 -3.72 15.38 -8.69
C VAL A 80 -3.23 15.54 -7.24
N CYS A 81 -1.94 15.86 -7.06
CA CYS A 81 -1.34 16.14 -5.75
C CYS A 81 -1.20 17.64 -5.47
N LYS A 82 -1.07 18.49 -6.51
CA LYS A 82 -0.90 19.95 -6.33
C LYS A 82 -2.21 20.70 -6.06
N ASN A 83 -3.30 20.29 -6.70
CA ASN A 83 -4.56 21.04 -6.70
C ASN A 83 -5.55 20.59 -5.61
N HIS A 84 -5.18 19.58 -4.82
CA HIS A 84 -6.00 19.03 -3.75
C HIS A 84 -5.17 19.01 -2.48
N SER A 85 -5.32 20.06 -1.66
CA SER A 85 -4.57 20.24 -0.42
C SER A 85 -4.94 19.19 0.64
N ASP A 86 -6.08 18.52 0.53
CA ASP A 86 -6.58 17.56 1.50
C ASP A 86 -6.17 16.10 1.21
N ARG A 87 -5.55 15.81 0.06
CA ARG A 87 -5.33 14.41 -0.38
C ARG A 87 -3.93 13.89 -0.11
N GLY A 88 -3.82 12.80 0.66
CA GLY A 88 -2.59 12.01 0.82
C GLY A 88 -2.30 11.08 -0.37
N GLY A 89 -3.33 10.64 -1.09
CA GLY A 89 -3.22 9.74 -2.23
C GLY A 89 -4.47 9.74 -3.11
N VAL A 90 -4.39 9.04 -4.24
CA VAL A 90 -5.53 8.75 -5.13
C VAL A 90 -5.32 7.41 -5.85
N SER A 91 -6.37 6.62 -5.97
CA SER A 91 -6.38 5.41 -6.79
C SER A 91 -6.78 5.73 -8.22
N ARG A 92 -6.00 5.24 -9.20
CA ARG A 92 -6.35 5.32 -10.62
C ARG A 92 -6.80 3.96 -11.12
N HIS A 93 -8.07 3.88 -11.54
CA HIS A 93 -8.66 2.65 -12.08
C HIS A 93 -8.22 2.32 -13.51
N MET A 94 -7.76 3.30 -14.30
CA MET A 94 -7.34 3.05 -15.69
C MET A 94 -5.94 2.45 -15.77
N PHE A 95 -5.87 1.26 -16.37
CA PHE A 95 -4.69 0.47 -16.75
C PHE A 95 -3.64 0.29 -15.63
N ASN A 96 -3.65 -0.91 -15.04
CA ASN A 96 -2.76 -1.39 -13.96
C ASN A 96 -3.08 -0.97 -12.52
N SER A 97 -4.29 -0.42 -12.27
CA SER A 97 -4.85 -0.13 -10.94
C SER A 97 -3.77 0.35 -9.97
N ALA A 98 -3.20 1.52 -10.27
CA ALA A 98 -2.09 2.07 -9.53
C ALA A 98 -2.60 2.90 -8.34
N VAL A 99 -1.90 2.81 -7.23
CA VAL A 99 -2.05 3.70 -6.08
C VAL A 99 -1.10 4.86 -6.30
N VAL A 100 -1.64 6.07 -6.35
CA VAL A 100 -0.86 7.30 -6.42
C VAL A 100 -0.71 7.85 -5.01
N ILE A 101 0.53 8.15 -4.62
CA ILE A 101 0.87 8.73 -3.32
C ILE A 101 1.36 10.16 -3.55
N CYS A 102 0.83 11.10 -2.76
CA CYS A 102 1.28 12.48 -2.67
C CYS A 102 2.21 12.61 -1.45
N TYR A 103 3.38 11.95 -1.54
CA TYR A 103 4.31 11.73 -0.43
C TYR A 103 4.78 13.04 0.23
N ASN A 104 5.18 14.03 -0.55
CA ASN A 104 5.65 15.32 -0.03
C ASN A 104 4.52 16.06 0.71
N ARG A 105 3.26 15.86 0.28
CA ARG A 105 2.10 16.43 0.98
C ARG A 105 1.90 15.77 2.33
N ILE A 106 1.88 14.44 2.39
CA ILE A 106 1.77 13.69 3.65
C ILE A 106 2.87 14.14 4.61
N ARG A 107 4.12 14.20 4.13
CA ARG A 107 5.27 14.67 4.93
C ARG A 107 5.16 16.11 5.41
N SER A 108 4.66 17.00 4.55
CA SER A 108 4.48 18.41 4.91
C SER A 108 3.41 18.61 5.98
N VAL A 109 2.37 17.78 6.02
CA VAL A 109 1.26 17.90 7.00
C VAL A 109 1.59 17.14 8.28
N MET A 110 2.07 15.90 8.18
CA MET A 110 2.24 14.99 9.33
C MET A 110 3.63 15.04 9.96
N GLY A 111 4.62 15.60 9.25
CA GLY A 111 6.00 15.72 9.74
C GLY A 111 6.58 14.36 10.10
N ASN A 112 6.90 14.17 11.39
CA ASN A 112 7.47 12.93 11.91
C ASN A 112 6.46 11.77 11.96
N ASN A 113 5.15 12.06 12.00
CA ASN A 113 4.08 11.07 12.07
C ASN A 113 3.58 10.65 10.67
N ALA A 114 4.48 10.65 9.69
CA ALA A 114 4.09 10.46 8.29
C ALA A 114 4.03 8.98 7.88
N PHE A 115 4.60 8.07 8.67
CA PHE A 115 4.70 6.67 8.28
C PHE A 115 3.37 5.95 8.42
N CYS A 116 2.67 6.12 9.55
CA CYS A 116 1.35 5.56 9.77
C CYS A 116 0.31 6.21 8.86
N ALA A 117 0.42 7.52 8.59
CA ALA A 117 -0.36 8.19 7.56
C ALA A 117 -0.11 7.63 6.14
N LEU A 118 1.12 7.21 5.83
CA LEU A 118 1.42 6.50 4.58
C LEU A 118 0.79 5.11 4.56
N ALA A 119 0.78 4.39 5.68
CA ALA A 119 0.14 3.08 5.80
C ALA A 119 -1.38 3.18 5.58
N ASP A 120 -2.05 4.14 6.24
CA ASP A 120 -3.45 4.51 5.99
C ASP A 120 -3.68 4.78 4.50
N THR A 121 -2.99 5.77 3.94
CA THR A 121 -3.18 6.18 2.55
C THR A 121 -3.04 5.00 1.59
N ILE A 122 -2.05 4.13 1.80
CA ILE A 122 -1.83 2.96 0.95
C ILE A 122 -3.02 2.00 1.02
N ILE A 123 -3.47 1.59 2.21
CA ILE A 123 -4.55 0.61 2.33
C ILE A 123 -5.93 1.21 1.96
N HIS A 124 -6.14 2.50 2.20
CA HIS A 124 -7.30 3.24 1.74
C HIS A 124 -7.42 3.13 0.22
N GLU A 125 -6.34 3.46 -0.50
CA GLU A 125 -6.34 3.38 -1.96
C GLU A 125 -6.35 1.94 -2.49
N PHE A 126 -5.90 0.97 -1.69
CA PHE A 126 -6.13 -0.45 -1.99
C PHE A 126 -7.61 -0.78 -1.93
N GLY A 127 -8.32 -0.29 -0.91
CA GLY A 127 -9.77 -0.44 -0.76
C GLY A 127 -10.51 -0.01 -2.03
N HIS A 128 -10.20 1.18 -2.53
CA HIS A 128 -10.73 1.67 -3.81
C HIS A 128 -10.42 0.74 -4.97
N THR A 129 -9.14 0.43 -5.19
CA THR A 129 -8.74 -0.42 -6.33
C THR A 129 -9.25 -1.85 -6.23
N ALA A 130 -9.52 -2.35 -5.03
CA ALA A 130 -10.11 -3.66 -4.76
C ALA A 130 -11.65 -3.65 -4.88
N ASN A 131 -12.28 -2.50 -5.14
CA ASN A 131 -13.73 -2.32 -5.15
C ASN A 131 -14.39 -2.72 -3.82
N VAL A 132 -13.79 -2.32 -2.70
CA VAL A 132 -14.45 -2.34 -1.40
C VAL A 132 -15.63 -1.36 -1.45
N LYS A 133 -16.77 -1.72 -0.87
CA LYS A 133 -17.96 -0.87 -0.92
C LYS A 133 -17.70 0.44 -0.17
N LYS A 134 -17.80 1.55 -0.90
CA LYS A 134 -17.80 2.91 -0.36
C LYS A 134 -19.22 3.43 -0.13
N ALA A 135 -19.40 4.35 0.80
CA ALA A 135 -20.66 5.03 1.01
C ALA A 135 -20.87 6.09 -0.08
N ARG A 136 -22.11 6.56 -0.23
CA ARG A 136 -22.45 7.58 -1.23
C ARG A 136 -21.74 8.91 -0.94
N ASN A 137 -21.49 9.20 0.32
CA ASN A 137 -20.78 10.37 0.86
C ASN A 137 -19.33 10.05 1.26
N HIS A 138 -18.67 9.11 0.57
CA HIS A 138 -17.27 8.75 0.82
C HIS A 138 -16.36 9.98 0.91
N ASN A 139 -16.58 11.02 0.10
CA ASN A 139 -15.71 12.20 0.09
C ASN A 139 -15.96 13.19 1.25
N ASP A 140 -16.92 12.93 2.14
CA ASP A 140 -17.33 13.86 3.21
C ASP A 140 -16.55 13.62 4.53
N GLY A 141 -15.52 12.77 4.52
CA GLY A 141 -14.62 12.55 5.64
C GLY A 141 -14.55 11.09 6.15
N PRO A 142 -13.68 10.82 7.15
CA PRO A 142 -13.23 9.47 7.50
C PRO A 142 -14.30 8.51 8.04
N ASN A 143 -15.40 9.03 8.59
CA ASN A 143 -16.32 8.18 9.36
C ASN A 143 -17.41 7.45 8.56
N ASN A 144 -17.38 7.47 7.22
CA ASN A 144 -18.57 7.10 6.44
C ASN A 144 -18.51 5.72 5.75
N ASP A 145 -17.35 5.09 5.56
CA ASP A 145 -17.32 3.76 4.94
C ASP A 145 -16.11 2.87 5.21
N LYS A 146 -16.18 1.64 4.69
CA LYS A 146 -15.16 0.61 4.85
C LYS A 146 -13.79 0.98 4.28
N VAL A 147 -13.73 1.90 3.31
CA VAL A 147 -12.44 2.27 2.69
C VAL A 147 -11.66 3.18 3.63
N TYR A 148 -12.31 4.16 4.25
CA TYR A 148 -11.66 4.94 5.31
C TYR A 148 -11.34 4.10 6.53
N ARG A 149 -12.27 3.25 6.99
CA ARG A 149 -12.01 2.38 8.15
C ARG A 149 -10.87 1.38 7.95
N LEU A 150 -10.56 1.01 6.70
CA LEU A 150 -9.34 0.25 6.39
C LEU A 150 -8.08 1.07 6.65
N GLY A 151 -8.12 2.33 6.25
CA GLY A 151 -7.12 3.35 6.52
C GLY A 151 -6.88 3.52 8.02
N ASP A 152 -7.94 3.87 8.74
CA ASP A 152 -7.93 4.07 10.20
C ASP A 152 -7.38 2.83 10.91
N ALA A 153 -7.84 1.62 10.55
CA ALA A 153 -7.34 0.38 11.16
C ALA A 153 -5.84 0.13 10.92
N ALA A 154 -5.29 0.57 9.77
CA ALA A 154 -3.86 0.44 9.50
C ALA A 154 -3.04 1.50 10.25
N GLU A 155 -3.53 2.74 10.33
CA GLU A 155 -2.91 3.80 11.10
C GLU A 155 -2.91 3.46 12.60
N ASP A 156 -4.05 3.03 13.14
CA ASP A 156 -4.18 2.60 14.55
C ASP A 156 -3.22 1.45 14.88
N LEU A 157 -3.17 0.42 14.04
CA LEU A 157 -2.24 -0.69 14.23
C LEU A 157 -0.79 -0.21 14.18
N CYS A 158 -0.45 0.64 13.21
CA CYS A 158 0.89 1.21 13.05
C CYS A 158 1.32 2.04 14.27
N ASN A 159 0.41 2.88 14.77
CA ASN A 159 0.59 3.71 15.95
C ASN A 159 0.73 2.88 17.22
N SER A 160 -0.09 1.82 17.37
CA SER A 160 0.00 0.90 18.51
C SER A 160 1.34 0.16 18.59
N MET A 161 2.01 -0.01 17.45
CA MET A 161 3.35 -0.58 17.35
C MET A 161 4.48 0.45 17.54
N GLY A 162 4.14 1.73 17.73
CA GLY A 162 5.11 2.81 17.94
C GLY A 162 5.93 3.18 16.69
N LEU A 163 5.44 2.86 15.49
CA LEU A 163 6.24 2.98 14.27
C LEU A 163 6.46 4.42 13.80
N ASP A 164 5.50 5.32 14.04
CA ASP A 164 5.60 6.73 13.64
C ASP A 164 6.74 7.48 14.38
N GLY A 165 6.98 7.16 15.65
CA GLY A 165 8.09 7.72 16.42
C GLY A 165 9.45 7.09 16.12
N SER A 166 9.48 5.97 15.39
CA SER A 166 10.67 5.15 15.18
C SER A 166 11.42 5.44 13.88
N ILE A 167 10.81 6.19 12.95
CA ILE A 167 11.40 6.51 11.64
C ILE A 167 11.79 8.00 11.64
N PRO A 168 13.09 8.32 11.79
CA PRO A 168 13.55 9.71 11.84
C PRO A 168 13.19 10.47 10.55
N ARG A 169 13.02 11.78 10.67
CA ARG A 169 12.86 12.67 9.52
C ARG A 169 14.02 12.49 8.54
N ASN A 170 13.78 11.91 7.36
CA ASN A 170 14.68 12.13 6.23
C ASN A 170 14.61 13.61 5.83
N SER A 171 15.62 14.37 6.24
CA SER A 171 15.77 15.82 6.03
C SER A 171 16.48 16.17 4.72
N ASN A 172 16.42 15.30 3.70
CA ASN A 172 17.00 15.63 2.40
C ASN A 172 15.94 16.33 1.54
N ASP A 173 15.69 17.59 1.88
CA ASP A 173 15.26 18.62 0.93
C ASP A 173 16.45 18.96 0.00
#